data_AF-A0A411A6P7-F1
#
_entry.id   AF-A0A411A6P7-F1
#
_cell.length_a   1.000
_cell.length_b   1.000
_cell.length_c   1.000
_cell.angle_alpha   90.00
_cell.angle_beta   90.00
_cell.angle_gamma   90.00
#
_symmetry.space_group_name_H-M   'P 1'
#
loop_
_entity.id
_entity.type
_entity.pdbx_description
1 polymer ?
#
loop_
_entity_poly.entity_id
_entity_poly.type
_entity_poly.pdbx_seq_one_letter_code
_entity_poly.pdbx_strand_id
1 'polypeptide(L)'
;MLKSKIKKIAGAAVIAGALLVSVSPAKAETLPGLIWVMDKYTDAFKFDMFIKNGNEKWVYVYTRLSNGKTDVDEVKCEAIIKDRCYVQD
;
A
#
# COMPACT_ATOMS: atom_id res chain seq x y z
N MET A 1 1.44 58.93 18.90
CA MET A 1 1.04 58.35 17.61
C MET A 1 1.80 57.03 17.41
N LEU A 2 1.12 56.01 16.85
CA LEU A 2 1.59 54.67 16.39
C LEU A 2 2.35 53.79 17.42
N LYS A 3 1.77 52.79 18.12
CA LYS A 3 1.22 51.47 17.71
C LYS A 3 2.10 50.66 16.73
N SER A 4 2.68 49.56 17.25
CA SER A 4 2.83 48.22 16.63
C SER A 4 3.51 47.29 17.66
N LYS A 5 2.83 46.48 18.48
CA LYS A 5 2.18 45.17 18.24
C LYS A 5 3.00 44.21 17.36
N ILE A 6 3.97 43.52 17.95
CA ILE A 6 4.52 42.29 17.37
C ILE A 6 3.51 41.17 17.65
N LYS A 7 2.82 40.74 16.58
CA LYS A 7 1.87 39.63 16.55
C LYS A 7 2.61 38.32 16.22
N LYS A 8 2.10 37.25 16.84
CA LYS A 8 2.26 35.81 16.56
C LYS A 8 2.71 35.42 15.13
N ILE A 9 3.67 34.50 15.08
CA ILE A 9 3.80 33.45 14.06
C ILE A 9 4.26 32.22 14.88
N ALA A 10 3.39 31.41 15.47
CA ALA A 10 2.54 30.39 14.85
C ALA A 10 3.35 29.44 13.95
N GLY A 11 3.61 28.23 14.46
CA GLY A 11 3.80 27.04 13.63
C GLY A 11 5.25 26.62 13.42
N ALA A 12 5.81 25.88 14.37
CA ALA A 12 6.89 24.95 14.07
C ALA A 12 6.69 23.69 14.92
N ALA A 13 6.47 22.58 14.21
CA ALA A 13 6.61 21.17 14.62
C ALA A 13 5.88 20.77 15.93
N VAL A 14 5.02 19.77 15.94
CA VAL A 14 5.36 18.38 15.66
C VAL A 14 4.12 17.69 15.11
N ILE A 15 4.20 17.18 13.88
CA ILE A 15 3.29 16.13 13.44
C ILE A 15 3.76 14.87 14.16
N ALA A 16 3.32 14.70 15.41
CA ALA A 16 3.39 13.42 16.08
C ALA A 16 2.21 12.63 15.53
N GLY A 17 2.39 12.11 14.31
CA GLY A 17 1.52 11.10 13.76
C GLY A 17 1.64 9.87 14.67
N ALA A 18 0.72 9.78 15.63
CA ALA A 18 0.45 8.54 16.34
C ALA A 18 -0.13 7.55 15.32
N LEU A 19 0.74 6.88 14.57
CA LEU A 19 0.41 5.59 13.98
C LEU A 19 0.89 4.53 14.97
N LEU A 20 0.02 4.31 15.95
CA LEU A 20 -0.12 3.03 16.62
C LEU A 20 -0.18 1.94 15.55
N VAL A 21 0.84 1.10 15.41
CA VAL A 21 0.60 -0.34 15.38
C VAL A 21 1.83 -1.09 15.89
N SER A 22 1.86 -1.35 17.20
CA SER A 22 2.60 -2.48 17.74
C SER A 22 1.85 -3.75 17.34
N VAL A 23 2.31 -4.45 16.30
CA VAL A 23 1.76 -5.78 15.97
C VAL A 23 2.71 -6.84 16.47
N SER A 24 2.32 -7.46 17.58
CA SER A 24 2.85 -8.74 18.05
C SER A 24 2.64 -9.82 16.98
N PRO A 25 3.54 -10.82 16.86
CA PRO A 25 3.45 -11.83 15.81
C PRO A 25 2.38 -12.86 16.19
N ALA A 26 1.15 -12.67 15.73
CA ALA A 26 0.07 -13.61 15.97
C ALA A 26 -0.51 -14.11 14.64
N LYS A 27 0.03 -15.27 14.21
CA LYS A 27 -0.73 -16.42 13.69
C LYS A 27 -1.89 -16.06 12.72
N ALA A 28 -1.58 -16.11 11.42
CA ALA A 28 -2.54 -15.97 10.31
C ALA A 28 -3.35 -14.66 10.36
N GLU A 29 -2.70 -13.59 9.89
CA GLU A 29 -3.22 -12.24 9.79
C GLU A 29 -4.46 -12.18 8.88
N THR A 30 -5.66 -12.28 9.46
CA THR A 30 -6.85 -11.69 8.84
C THR A 30 -6.68 -10.18 8.90
N LEU A 31 -5.96 -9.62 7.93
CA LEU A 31 -5.93 -8.18 7.72
C LEU A 31 -7.32 -7.75 7.24
N PRO A 32 -8.12 -7.04 8.05
CA PRO A 32 -9.48 -6.68 7.65
C PRO A 32 -9.41 -5.79 6.40
N GLY A 33 -10.01 -6.25 5.30
CA GLY A 33 -10.05 -5.56 4.02
C GLY A 33 -8.80 -5.71 3.15
N LEU A 34 -7.85 -6.59 3.51
CA LEU A 34 -6.73 -6.94 2.63
C LEU A 34 -6.76 -8.45 2.31
N ILE A 35 -6.53 -8.77 1.04
CA ILE A 35 -6.50 -10.11 0.49
C ILE A 35 -5.15 -10.36 -0.19
N TRP A 36 -4.68 -11.61 -0.19
CA TRP A 36 -3.48 -11.97 -0.92
C TRP A 36 -3.72 -11.79 -2.42
N VAL A 37 -2.77 -11.17 -3.15
CA VAL A 37 -2.94 -10.87 -4.58
C VAL A 37 -3.29 -12.12 -5.42
N MET A 38 -2.76 -13.30 -5.07
CA MET A 38 -3.11 -14.54 -5.78
C MET A 38 -4.52 -15.04 -5.49
N ASP A 39 -5.07 -14.75 -4.30
CA ASP A 39 -6.45 -15.11 -3.94
C ASP A 39 -7.46 -14.15 -4.59
N LYS A 40 -7.10 -12.87 -4.78
CA LYS A 40 -7.95 -11.88 -5.46
C LYS A 40 -8.03 -12.12 -6.97
N TYR A 41 -6.89 -12.35 -7.61
CA TYR A 41 -6.78 -12.53 -9.06
C TYR A 41 -6.63 -14.01 -9.41
N THR A 42 -7.68 -14.78 -9.16
CA THR A 42 -7.69 -16.25 -9.35
C THR A 42 -7.52 -16.70 -10.80
N ASP A 43 -7.76 -15.81 -11.76
CA ASP A 43 -7.65 -16.01 -13.20
C ASP A 43 -6.26 -15.63 -13.75
N ALA A 44 -5.39 -15.05 -12.92
CA ALA A 44 -4.05 -14.70 -13.30
C ALA A 44 -3.11 -15.92 -13.28
N PHE A 45 -2.26 -16.02 -14.30
CA PHE A 45 -1.32 -17.14 -14.45
C PHE A 45 0.11 -16.78 -14.05
N LYS A 46 0.40 -15.49 -13.85
CA LYS A 46 1.72 -15.00 -13.45
C LYS A 46 1.59 -13.75 -12.58
N PHE A 47 2.50 -13.61 -11.64
CA PHE A 47 2.64 -12.45 -10.75
C PHE A 47 4.10 -12.04 -10.67
N ASP A 48 4.43 -10.81 -11.05
CA ASP A 48 5.80 -10.28 -10.95
C ASP A 48 5.83 -9.05 -10.03
N MET A 49 6.56 -9.15 -8.92
CA MET A 49 6.72 -8.04 -7.98
C MET A 49 7.81 -7.07 -8.46
N PHE A 50 7.54 -5.77 -8.37
CA PHE A 50 8.48 -4.71 -8.73
C PHE A 50 8.40 -3.53 -7.76
N ILE A 51 9.42 -2.66 -7.78
CA ILE A 51 9.44 -1.42 -7.01
C ILE A 51 9.16 -0.25 -7.95
N LYS A 52 8.20 0.59 -7.57
CA LYS A 52 7.83 1.85 -8.24
C LYS A 52 8.11 3.00 -7.28
N ASN A 53 8.44 4.19 -7.81
CA ASN A 53 8.64 5.41 -7.02
C ASN A 53 9.62 5.26 -5.82
N GLY A 54 10.65 4.41 -5.96
CA GLY A 54 11.74 4.27 -5.00
C GLY A 54 11.50 3.31 -3.83
N ASN A 55 10.27 3.18 -3.34
CA ASN A 55 9.95 2.28 -2.22
C ASN A 55 8.57 1.62 -2.28
N GLU A 56 7.73 1.99 -3.24
CA GLU A 56 6.40 1.38 -3.36
C GLU A 56 6.53 0.01 -4.01
N LYS A 57 6.01 -1.03 -3.35
CA LYS A 57 5.97 -2.36 -3.94
C LYS A 57 4.67 -2.53 -4.71
N TRP A 58 4.81 -3.00 -5.93
CA TRP A 58 3.72 -3.25 -6.86
C TRP A 58 3.85 -4.66 -7.42
N VAL A 59 2.76 -5.21 -7.95
CA VAL A 59 2.71 -6.51 -8.60
C VAL A 59 2.07 -6.33 -9.97
N TYR A 60 2.73 -6.85 -11.00
CA TYR A 60 2.12 -7.11 -12.29
C TYR A 60 1.31 -8.39 -12.20
N VAL A 61 0.02 -8.31 -12.52
CA VAL A 61 -0.90 -9.43 -12.55
C VAL A 61 -1.20 -9.74 -14.02
N TYR A 62 -0.82 -10.93 -14.47
CA TYR A 62 -0.98 -11.33 -15.86
C TYR A 62 -2.18 -12.27 -16.01
N THR A 63 -3.21 -11.82 -16.72
CA THR A 63 -4.42 -12.62 -17.00
C THR A 63 -4.48 -12.96 -18.49
N ARG A 64 -5.09 -14.09 -18.81
CA ARG A 64 -5.28 -14.54 -20.19
C ARG A 64 -6.68 -14.18 -20.65
N LEU A 65 -6.78 -13.26 -21.59
CA LEU A 65 -8.07 -12.89 -22.18
C LEU A 65 -8.59 -14.00 -23.09
N SER A 66 -9.91 -14.09 -23.23
CA SER A 66 -10.59 -15.09 -24.09
C SER A 66 -10.15 -15.05 -25.56
N ASN A 67 -9.59 -13.94 -26.03
CA ASN A 67 -9.05 -13.78 -27.38
C ASN A 67 -7.59 -14.26 -27.53
N GLY A 68 -7.01 -14.86 -26.50
CA GLY A 68 -5.62 -15.31 -26.51
C GLY A 68 -4.60 -14.18 -26.45
N LYS A 69 -4.98 -12.99 -25.96
CA LYS A 69 -4.03 -11.94 -25.56
C LYS A 69 -3.76 -12.03 -24.06
N THR A 70 -2.66 -11.43 -23.64
CA THR A 70 -2.32 -11.26 -22.23
C THR A 70 -2.68 -9.86 -21.83
N ASP A 71 -3.45 -9.74 -20.76
CA ASP A 71 -3.73 -8.47 -20.10
C ASP A 71 -2.84 -8.36 -18.86
N VAL A 72 -2.46 -7.13 -18.50
CA VAL A 72 -1.50 -6.86 -17.43
C VAL A 72 -2.01 -5.74 -16.55
N ASP A 73 -2.35 -6.07 -15.32
CA ASP A 73 -2.74 -5.10 -14.30
C ASP A 73 -1.55 -4.75 -13.39
N GLU A 74 -1.43 -3.47 -13.05
CA GLU A 74 -0.49 -2.97 -12.05
C GLU A 74 -1.22 -2.75 -10.73
N VAL A 75 -0.88 -3.54 -9.71
CA VAL A 75 -1.54 -3.48 -8.41
C VAL A 75 -0.54 -3.08 -7.33
N LYS A 76 -0.85 -2.03 -6.57
CA LYS A 76 -0.03 -1.61 -5.44
C LYS A 76 -0.21 -2.58 -4.28
N CYS A 77 0.90 -3.01 -3.67
CA CYS A 77 0.85 -3.78 -2.44
C CYS A 77 0.62 -2.83 -1.27
N GLU A 78 -0.51 -3.01 -0.57
CA GLU A 78 -0.83 -2.27 0.65
C GLU A 78 -0.02 -2.78 1.83
N ALA A 79 0.24 -4.09 1.88
CA ALA A 79 1.12 -4.71 2.87
C ALA A 79 1.95 -5.84 2.25
N ILE A 80 3.19 -5.98 2.74
CA ILE A 80 4.00 -7.17 2.49
C ILE A 80 4.19 -7.93 3.79
N ILE A 81 3.67 -9.15 3.83
CA ILE A 81 3.77 -10.03 5.00
C ILE A 81 4.35 -11.35 4.52
N LYS A 82 5.46 -11.78 5.12
CA LYS A 82 6.15 -13.03 4.76
C LYS A 82 6.38 -13.16 3.24
N ASP A 83 6.87 -12.07 2.63
CA ASP A 83 7.11 -11.95 1.20
C ASP A 83 5.87 -12.09 0.29
N ARG A 84 4.66 -11.96 0.84
CA ARG A 84 3.40 -11.95 0.08
C ARG A 84 2.85 -10.55 -0.04
N CYS A 85 2.39 -10.20 -1.23
CA CYS A 85 1.69 -8.95 -1.50
C CYS A 85 0.21 -9.07 -1.14
N TYR A 86 -0.22 -8.26 -0.18
CA TYR A 86 -1.61 -8.09 0.18
C TYR A 86 -2.12 -6.78 -0.42
N VAL A 87 -3.30 -6.85 -1.04
CA VAL A 87 -3.97 -5.77 -1.76
C VAL A 87 -5.34 -5.58 -1.14
N GLN A 88 -5.98 -4.43 -1.36
CA GLN A 88 -7.33 -4.20 -0.86
C GLN A 88 -8.30 -5.21 -1.50
N ASP A 89 -9.20 -5.82 -0.70
CA ASP A 89 -10.26 -6.73 -1.18
C ASP A 89 -11.20 -6.02 -2.18
#